data_AF-A0A975B6S1-F1
#
_entry.id   AF-A0A975B6S1-F1
#
_cell.length_a   1.000
_cell.length_b   1.000
_cell.length_c   1.000
_cell.angle_alpha   90.00
_cell.angle_beta   90.00
_cell.angle_gamma   90.00
#
_symmetry.space_group_name_H-M   'P 1'
#
loop_
_entity.id
_entity.type
_entity.pdbx_description
1 polymer ?
#
loop_
_entity_poly.entity_id
_entity_poly.type
_entity_poly.pdbx_seq_one_letter_code
_entity_poly.pdbx_strand_id
1 'polypeptide(L)'
;MMSFLQKVLDNLEKNYGKPAILLTAVAITIIELIGIIFLLMFSLSTDDWAKIFTTLSMIAFASLGIGVIIGFLFGIPMTVQEISMNPQKSEQVKTETILKPVQRSYKINTNLEQVSDWLTKIIVGVGLIQFKEMRIFMDDLLAGFIKSLPSLETAKPLMTATIVLYVLLGFVGGYMATRLYLSGKFLQADKEIENNNSNQ
;
A
#
# COMPACT_ATOMS: atom_id res chain seq x y z
N MET A 1 -12.57 -17.25 22.33
CA MET A 1 -11.64 -16.76 21.28
C MET A 1 -11.91 -17.42 19.93
N MET A 2 -11.95 -18.77 19.82
CA MET A 2 -12.31 -19.46 18.57
C MET A 2 -13.69 -19.09 18.00
N SER A 3 -14.75 -19.00 18.82
CA SER A 3 -16.09 -18.64 18.33
C SER A 3 -16.21 -17.21 17.79
N PHE A 4 -15.40 -16.29 18.30
CA PHE A 4 -15.36 -14.90 17.82
C PHE A 4 -14.64 -14.81 16.47
N LEU A 5 -13.53 -15.52 16.32
CA LEU A 5 -12.82 -15.64 15.04
C LEU A 5 -13.72 -16.25 13.98
N GLN A 6 -14.48 -17.29 14.32
CA GLN A 6 -15.41 -17.94 13.39
C GLN A 6 -16.55 -17.01 12.96
N LYS A 7 -17.12 -16.25 13.91
CA LYS A 7 -18.14 -15.24 13.61
C LYS A 7 -17.63 -14.08 12.75
N VAL A 8 -16.37 -13.69 12.95
CA VAL A 8 -15.70 -12.67 12.15
C VAL A 8 -15.46 -13.22 10.74
N LEU A 9 -14.95 -14.44 10.60
CA LEU A 9 -14.74 -15.10 9.31
C LEU A 9 -16.05 -15.26 8.51
N ASP A 10 -17.11 -15.79 9.12
CA ASP A 10 -18.43 -15.97 8.48
C ASP A 10 -19.06 -14.65 8.03
N ASN A 11 -18.93 -13.60 8.86
CA ASN A 11 -19.48 -12.28 8.55
C ASN A 11 -18.71 -11.58 7.42
N LEU A 12 -17.45 -11.96 7.21
CA LEU A 12 -16.60 -11.38 6.18
C LEU A 12 -16.67 -12.15 4.86
N GLU A 13 -16.84 -13.47 4.90
CA GLU A 13 -17.12 -14.31 3.72
C GLU A 13 -18.44 -13.92 3.04
N LYS A 14 -19.45 -13.54 3.85
CA LYS A 14 -20.78 -13.16 3.39
C LYS A 14 -20.86 -11.76 2.75
N ASN A 15 -19.98 -10.84 3.12
CA ASN A 15 -20.03 -9.43 2.68
C ASN A 15 -19.05 -9.07 1.56
N TYR A 16 -17.97 -9.83 1.40
CA TYR A 16 -16.93 -9.57 0.42
C TYR A 16 -16.62 -10.88 -0.31
N GLY A 17 -17.05 -11.03 -1.56
CA GLY A 17 -16.76 -12.20 -2.40
C GLY A 17 -15.28 -12.43 -2.75
N LYS A 18 -14.34 -12.18 -1.81
CA LYS A 18 -12.90 -12.36 -1.93
C LYS A 18 -12.30 -12.74 -0.56
N PRO A 19 -12.57 -13.95 -0.04
CA PRO A 19 -11.96 -14.45 1.21
C PRO A 19 -10.44 -14.28 1.22
N ALA A 20 -9.79 -14.39 0.06
CA ALA A 20 -8.35 -14.15 -0.10
C ALA A 20 -7.87 -12.75 0.35
N ILE A 21 -8.65 -11.68 0.12
CA ILE A 21 -8.23 -10.32 0.52
C ILE A 21 -8.22 -10.19 2.03
N LEU A 22 -9.31 -10.64 2.65
CA LEU A 22 -9.39 -10.61 4.10
C LEU A 22 -8.28 -11.45 4.72
N LEU A 23 -8.09 -12.67 4.23
CA LEU A 23 -7.02 -13.54 4.71
C LEU A 23 -5.65 -12.86 4.58
N THR A 24 -5.41 -12.15 3.49
CA THR A 24 -4.17 -11.37 3.29
C THR A 24 -4.06 -10.22 4.30
N ALA A 25 -5.12 -9.44 4.51
CA ALA A 25 -5.12 -8.34 5.47
C ALA A 25 -4.91 -8.83 6.91
N VAL A 26 -5.60 -9.91 7.29
CA VAL A 26 -5.43 -10.58 8.59
C VAL A 26 -4.01 -11.10 8.75
N ALA A 27 -3.44 -11.73 7.72
CA ALA A 27 -2.06 -12.21 7.76
C ALA A 27 -1.07 -11.06 7.97
N ILE A 28 -1.24 -9.93 7.28
CA ILE A 28 -0.40 -8.73 7.46
C ILE A 28 -0.52 -8.21 8.90
N THR A 29 -1.74 -8.04 9.42
CA THR A 29 -1.93 -7.59 10.82
C THR A 29 -1.31 -8.56 11.82
N ILE A 30 -1.41 -9.88 11.59
CA ILE A 30 -0.77 -10.86 12.46
C ILE A 30 0.75 -10.70 12.44
N ILE A 31 1.37 -10.52 11.26
CA ILE A 31 2.82 -10.33 11.13
C ILE A 31 3.26 -9.04 11.84
N GLU A 32 2.49 -7.95 11.71
CA GLU A 32 2.76 -6.68 12.41
C GLU A 32 2.74 -6.86 13.93
N LEU A 33 1.74 -7.58 14.46
CA LEU A 33 1.61 -7.85 15.89
C LEU A 33 2.74 -8.75 16.39
N ILE A 34 3.12 -9.78 15.63
CA ILE A 34 4.28 -10.63 15.94
C ILE A 34 5.55 -9.80 16.00
N GLY A 35 5.73 -8.86 15.07
CA GLY A 35 6.85 -7.91 15.10
C GLY A 35 6.88 -7.10 16.41
N ILE A 36 5.74 -6.52 16.82
CA ILE A 36 5.65 -5.76 18.08
C ILE A 36 5.94 -6.67 19.29
N ILE A 37 5.49 -7.92 19.28
CA ILE A 37 5.79 -8.89 20.34
C ILE A 37 7.30 -9.15 20.41
N PHE A 38 7.99 -9.34 19.29
CA PHE A 38 9.45 -9.52 19.31
C PHE A 38 10.19 -8.28 19.81
N LEU A 39 9.73 -7.07 19.44
CA LEU A 39 10.30 -5.83 19.99
C LEU A 39 10.08 -5.71 21.49
N LEU A 40 8.91 -6.11 21.99
CA LEU A 40 8.61 -6.15 23.42
C LEU A 40 9.49 -7.17 24.15
N MET A 41 9.60 -8.39 23.62
CA MET A 41 10.45 -9.45 24.19
C MET A 41 11.91 -9.01 24.27
N PHE A 42 12.44 -8.40 23.21
CA PHE A 42 13.77 -7.83 23.21
C PHE A 42 13.91 -6.73 24.27
N SER A 43 12.96 -5.80 24.31
CA SER A 43 13.01 -4.69 25.26
C SER A 43 12.99 -5.16 26.70
N LEU A 44 12.15 -6.15 27.04
CA LEU A 44 12.07 -6.75 28.38
C LEU A 44 13.36 -7.48 28.80
N SER A 45 14.27 -7.79 27.87
CA SER A 45 15.59 -8.36 28.19
C SER A 45 16.62 -7.31 28.65
N THR A 46 16.23 -6.04 28.70
CA THR A 46 17.11 -4.90 29.02
C THR A 46 16.61 -4.13 30.24
N ASP A 47 17.52 -3.42 30.93
CA ASP A 47 17.18 -2.65 32.14
C ASP A 47 16.23 -1.48 31.84
N ASP A 48 16.44 -0.77 30.73
CA ASP A 48 15.65 0.38 30.28
C ASP A 48 14.50 -0.01 29.32
N TRP A 49 13.86 -1.16 29.55
CA TRP A 49 12.89 -1.78 28.62
C TRP A 49 11.82 -0.82 28.09
N ALA A 50 11.28 0.07 28.91
CA ALA A 50 10.23 1.00 28.50
C ALA A 50 10.73 1.99 27.44
N LYS A 51 11.92 2.59 27.64
CA LYS A 51 12.51 3.55 26.69
C LYS A 51 12.85 2.85 25.36
N ILE A 52 13.42 1.65 25.45
CA ILE A 52 13.80 0.85 24.28
C ILE A 52 12.56 0.46 23.49
N PHE A 53 11.53 -0.07 24.16
CA PHE A 53 10.29 -0.48 23.53
C PHE A 53 9.58 0.68 22.84
N THR A 54 9.44 1.82 23.52
CA THR A 54 8.80 3.01 22.93
C THR A 54 9.59 3.52 21.73
N THR A 55 10.91 3.57 21.81
CA THR A 55 11.77 4.03 20.71
C THR A 55 11.63 3.12 19.48
N LEU A 56 11.78 1.80 19.66
CA LEU A 56 11.66 0.82 18.57
C LEU A 56 10.24 0.81 18.00
N SER A 57 9.21 0.94 18.83
CA SER A 57 7.81 1.00 18.37
C SER A 57 7.54 2.27 17.57
N MET A 58 8.03 3.44 17.99
CA MET A 58 7.86 4.68 17.22
C MET A 58 8.56 4.58 15.85
N ILE A 59 9.75 3.98 15.80
CA ILE A 59 10.46 3.71 14.54
C ILE A 59 9.66 2.74 13.66
N ALA A 60 9.11 1.67 14.23
CA ALA A 60 8.27 0.71 13.52
C ALA A 60 7.03 1.40 12.91
N PHE A 61 6.27 2.17 13.68
CA PHE A 61 5.09 2.87 13.17
C PHE A 61 5.41 3.98 12.17
N ALA A 62 6.51 4.71 12.35
CA ALA A 62 6.97 5.69 11.36
C ALA A 62 7.32 5.02 10.04
N SER A 63 8.05 3.90 10.10
CA SER A 63 8.42 3.06 8.95
C SER A 63 7.19 2.49 8.25
N LEU A 64 6.21 2.01 9.03
CA LEU A 64 4.91 1.56 8.54
C LEU A 64 4.18 2.67 7.78
N GLY A 65 4.11 3.87 8.37
CA GLY A 65 3.48 5.04 7.75
C GLY A 65 4.11 5.42 6.41
N ILE A 66 5.44 5.44 6.34
CA ILE A 66 6.19 5.67 5.09
C ILE A 66 5.82 4.58 4.06
N GLY A 67 5.85 3.31 4.48
CA GLY A 67 5.44 2.19 3.65
C GLY A 67 4.02 2.37 3.10
N VAL A 68 3.04 2.70 3.96
CA VAL A 68 1.64 2.90 3.56
C VAL A 68 1.50 4.01 2.53
N ILE A 69 2.20 5.13 2.70
CA ILE A 69 2.17 6.25 1.74
C ILE A 69 2.72 5.79 0.39
N ILE A 70 3.87 5.12 0.38
CA ILE A 70 4.46 4.61 -0.87
C ILE A 70 3.53 3.58 -1.51
N GLY A 71 3.05 2.60 -0.74
CA GLY A 71 2.11 1.58 -1.19
C GLY A 71 0.85 2.19 -1.79
N PHE A 72 0.31 3.23 -1.17
CA PHE A 72 -0.83 3.99 -1.68
C PHE A 72 -0.55 4.55 -3.08
N LEU A 73 0.60 5.22 -3.27
CA LEU A 73 0.96 5.79 -4.57
C LEU A 73 1.03 4.71 -5.66
N PHE A 74 1.76 3.62 -5.38
CA PHE A 74 1.89 2.50 -6.32
C PHE A 74 0.60 1.70 -6.53
N GLY A 75 -0.35 1.80 -5.61
CA GLY A 75 -1.64 1.09 -5.66
C GLY A 75 -2.71 1.78 -6.48
N ILE A 76 -2.52 3.05 -6.85
CA ILE A 76 -3.48 3.79 -7.69
C ILE A 76 -3.48 3.18 -9.11
N PRO A 77 -4.64 2.73 -9.62
CA PRO A 77 -4.72 2.18 -10.97
C PRO A 77 -4.47 3.27 -12.01
N MET A 78 -3.48 3.06 -12.87
CA MET A 78 -3.20 3.93 -14.01
C MET A 78 -4.01 3.42 -15.21
N THR A 79 -4.83 4.29 -15.79
CA THR A 79 -5.36 4.05 -17.13
C THR A 79 -4.25 4.25 -18.12
N VAL A 80 -3.83 3.14 -18.73
CA VAL A 80 -3.15 3.24 -20.01
C VAL A 80 -4.22 3.73 -20.99
N GLN A 81 -4.34 5.05 -21.13
CA GLN A 81 -5.03 5.65 -22.25
C GLN A 81 -4.28 5.12 -23.48
N GLU A 82 -4.85 4.10 -24.13
CA GLU A 82 -4.35 3.64 -25.41
C GLU A 82 -4.21 4.88 -26.27
N ILE A 83 -2.98 5.15 -26.66
CA ILE A 83 -2.60 6.18 -27.60
C ILE A 83 -3.38 5.86 -28.88
N SER A 84 -4.60 6.39 -28.97
CA SER A 84 -5.39 6.46 -30.20
C SER A 84 -4.79 7.56 -31.06
N MET A 85 -3.50 7.45 -31.36
CA MET A 85 -2.86 8.18 -32.45
C MET A 85 -3.13 7.38 -33.73
N ASN A 86 -4.32 7.52 -34.29
CA ASN A 86 -4.43 7.63 -35.74
C ASN A 86 -5.76 8.29 -36.16
N PRO A 87 -5.82 9.63 -36.27
CA PRO A 87 -6.94 10.29 -36.94
C PRO A 87 -6.59 10.49 -38.42
N GLN A 88 -6.51 9.43 -39.23
CA GLN A 88 -6.70 9.55 -40.68
C GLN A 88 -6.83 8.21 -41.40
N LYS A 89 -7.85 8.16 -42.27
CA LYS A 89 -8.27 7.11 -43.23
C LYS A 89 -9.03 5.91 -42.65
N SER A 90 -10.35 6.06 -42.63
CA SER A 90 -11.20 5.45 -43.68
C SER A 90 -12.65 5.88 -43.50
N GLU A 91 -13.08 6.79 -44.35
CA GLU A 91 -14.49 7.04 -44.61
C GLU A 91 -15.18 5.78 -45.15
N GLN A 92 -16.43 5.59 -44.72
CA GLN A 92 -17.50 4.80 -45.35
C GLN A 92 -17.32 3.28 -45.46
N VAL A 93 -17.94 2.54 -44.52
CA VAL A 93 -18.96 1.53 -44.84
C VAL A 93 -20.00 1.50 -43.71
N LYS A 94 -21.25 1.83 -44.04
CA LYS A 94 -22.44 1.47 -43.26
C LYS A 94 -22.64 -0.04 -43.39
N THR A 95 -22.78 -0.77 -42.28
CA THR A 95 -23.73 -1.90 -42.08
C THR A 95 -23.78 -2.26 -40.59
N GLU A 96 -24.98 -2.61 -40.17
CA GLU A 96 -25.52 -2.89 -38.85
C GLU A 96 -24.79 -3.93 -37.98
N THR A 97 -25.04 -3.82 -36.66
CA THR A 97 -25.00 -4.88 -35.64
C THR A 97 -23.63 -5.44 -35.24
N ILE A 98 -22.97 -4.82 -34.26
CA ILE A 98 -22.67 -5.42 -32.94
C ILE A 98 -22.59 -4.26 -31.92
N LEU A 99 -23.55 -4.19 -31.00
CA LEU A 99 -23.43 -3.40 -29.77
C LEU A 99 -22.31 -4.01 -28.91
N LYS A 100 -21.05 -3.69 -29.20
CA LYS A 100 -20.01 -3.72 -28.17
C LYS A 100 -20.15 -2.39 -27.44
N PRO A 101 -20.49 -2.37 -26.13
CA PRO A 101 -20.39 -1.13 -25.40
C PRO A 101 -18.93 -0.71 -25.46
N VAL A 102 -18.67 0.39 -26.18
CA VAL A 102 -17.41 1.12 -26.09
C VAL A 102 -17.22 1.37 -24.61
N GLN A 103 -16.25 0.67 -24.02
CA GLN A 103 -15.85 0.73 -22.61
C GLN A 103 -15.27 2.13 -22.38
N ARG A 104 -16.18 3.11 -22.33
CA ARG A 104 -15.87 4.53 -22.34
C ARG A 104 -15.44 4.90 -20.94
N SER A 105 -14.12 4.81 -20.77
CA SER A 105 -13.31 5.86 -20.17
C SER A 105 -13.68 6.20 -18.74
N TYR A 106 -13.19 5.36 -17.84
CA TYR A 106 -12.66 5.72 -16.53
C TYR A 106 -12.65 7.23 -16.28
N LYS A 107 -13.68 7.74 -15.61
CA LYS A 107 -13.68 9.12 -15.09
C LYS A 107 -13.25 9.09 -13.63
N ILE A 108 -12.17 8.34 -13.36
CA ILE A 108 -11.39 8.52 -12.13
C ILE A 108 -10.92 9.96 -12.10
N ASN A 109 -10.74 10.50 -10.88
CA ASN A 109 -10.05 11.77 -10.70
C ASN A 109 -8.62 11.65 -11.26
N THR A 110 -8.47 11.99 -12.54
CA THR A 110 -7.21 11.91 -13.29
C THR A 110 -6.10 12.73 -12.64
N ASN A 111 -6.44 13.71 -11.81
CA ASN A 111 -5.45 14.47 -11.04
C ASN A 111 -4.67 13.57 -10.07
N LEU A 112 -5.33 12.63 -9.37
CA LEU A 112 -4.63 11.73 -8.43
C LEU A 112 -3.79 10.69 -9.16
N GLU A 113 -4.28 10.20 -10.30
CA GLU A 113 -3.55 9.28 -11.16
C GLU A 113 -2.29 9.94 -11.74
N GLN A 114 -2.45 11.11 -12.37
CA GLN A 114 -1.33 11.89 -12.89
C GLN A 114 -0.36 12.26 -11.77
N VAL A 115 -0.89 12.62 -10.60
CA VAL A 115 -0.05 12.99 -9.46
C VAL A 115 0.80 11.81 -8.98
N SER A 116 0.19 10.63 -8.90
CA SER A 116 0.89 9.42 -8.53
C SER A 116 1.89 8.96 -9.58
N ASP A 117 1.57 9.06 -10.87
CA ASP A 117 2.49 8.69 -11.95
C ASP A 117 3.75 9.57 -11.95
N TRP A 118 3.63 10.90 -11.83
CA TRP A 118 4.82 11.74 -11.74
C TRP A 118 5.61 11.45 -10.46
N LEU A 119 4.92 11.27 -9.33
CA LEU A 119 5.59 11.07 -8.05
C LEU A 119 6.30 9.73 -7.97
N THR A 120 5.68 8.65 -8.45
CA THR A 120 6.32 7.32 -8.52
C THR A 120 7.52 7.31 -9.46
N LYS A 121 7.44 7.99 -10.63
CA LYS A 121 8.59 8.17 -11.52
C LYS A 121 9.72 8.96 -10.86
N ILE A 122 9.43 10.02 -10.11
CA ILE A 122 10.45 10.76 -9.34
C ILE A 122 11.05 9.86 -8.25
N ILE A 123 10.24 9.13 -7.49
CA ILE A 123 10.72 8.24 -6.42
C ILE A 123 11.66 7.18 -7.00
N VAL A 124 11.28 6.52 -8.09
CA VAL A 124 12.11 5.51 -8.76
C VAL A 124 13.35 6.18 -9.36
N GLY A 125 13.17 7.28 -10.08
CA GLY A 125 14.25 8.02 -10.73
C GLY A 125 15.31 8.46 -9.72
N VAL A 126 14.92 9.27 -8.73
CA VAL A 126 15.80 9.76 -7.65
C VAL A 126 16.40 8.59 -6.87
N GLY A 127 15.61 7.55 -6.57
CA GLY A 127 16.09 6.37 -5.85
C GLY A 127 17.23 5.64 -6.57
N LEU A 128 17.20 5.55 -7.91
CA LEU A 128 18.28 4.92 -8.68
C LEU A 128 19.58 5.75 -8.67
N ILE A 129 19.48 7.06 -8.84
CA ILE A 129 20.66 7.95 -8.93
C ILE A 129 21.26 8.27 -7.55
N GLN A 130 20.43 8.42 -6.52
CA GLN A 130 20.85 8.80 -5.15
C GLN A 130 20.95 7.60 -4.21
N PHE A 131 21.04 6.37 -4.75
CA PHE A 131 21.03 5.16 -3.93
C PHE A 131 22.16 5.15 -2.88
N LYS A 132 23.34 5.67 -3.24
CA LYS A 132 24.50 5.73 -2.35
C LYS A 132 24.30 6.75 -1.24
N GLU A 133 23.78 7.92 -1.56
CA GLU A 133 23.48 9.01 -0.63
C GLU A 133 22.38 8.60 0.34
N MET A 134 21.37 7.86 -0.15
CA MET A 134 20.33 7.27 0.69
C MET A 134 20.91 6.29 1.72
N ARG A 135 21.90 5.48 1.35
CA ARG A 135 22.60 4.58 2.28
C ARG A 135 23.32 5.36 3.38
N ILE A 136 24.03 6.43 3.02
CA ILE A 136 24.75 7.29 3.98
C ILE A 136 23.75 7.94 4.94
N PHE A 137 22.68 8.52 4.42
CA PHE A 137 21.61 9.10 5.23
C PHE A 137 21.00 8.08 6.21
N MET A 138 20.79 6.83 5.76
CA MET A 138 20.32 5.75 6.63
C MET A 138 21.32 5.43 7.73
N ASP A 139 22.62 5.32 7.43
CA ASP A 139 23.65 5.04 8.42
C ASP A 139 23.75 6.17 9.47
N ASP A 140 23.63 7.43 9.05
CA ASP A 140 23.64 8.60 9.95
C ASP A 140 22.39 8.65 10.84
N LEU A 141 21.22 8.40 10.25
CA LEU A 141 19.94 8.33 10.97
C LEU A 141 19.96 7.21 12.02
N LEU A 142 20.43 6.01 11.63
CA LEU A 142 20.62 4.89 12.55
C LEU A 142 21.61 5.24 13.66
N ALA A 143 22.73 5.89 13.35
CA ALA A 143 23.72 6.30 14.35
C ALA A 143 23.11 7.28 15.38
N GLY A 144 22.21 8.17 14.96
CA GLY A 144 21.47 9.06 15.86
C GLY A 144 20.59 8.29 16.85
N PHE A 145 19.84 7.30 16.36
CA PHE A 145 18.95 6.50 17.22
C PHE A 145 19.69 5.49 18.10
N ILE A 146 20.80 4.90 17.62
CA ILE A 146 21.62 3.97 18.40
C ILE A 146 22.27 4.66 19.60
N LYS A 147 22.63 5.95 19.50
CA LYS A 147 23.11 6.73 20.65
C LYS A 147 22.08 6.81 21.78
N SER A 148 20.79 6.73 21.46
CA SER A 148 19.68 6.67 22.43
C SER A 148 19.41 5.25 22.96
N LEU A 149 20.11 4.24 22.44
CA LEU A 149 20.12 2.84 22.88
C LEU A 149 21.53 2.40 23.33
N PRO A 150 22.23 3.18 24.20
CA PRO A 150 23.63 2.93 24.52
C PRO A 150 23.74 1.68 25.39
N SER A 151 24.16 0.55 24.80
CA SER A 151 24.65 -0.69 25.47
C SER A 151 24.47 -1.97 24.63
N LEU A 152 23.80 -1.90 23.46
CA LEU A 152 23.35 -3.10 22.76
C LEU A 152 24.12 -3.30 21.44
N GLU A 153 25.03 -4.28 21.41
CA GLU A 153 25.72 -4.72 20.18
C GLU A 153 24.72 -5.14 19.08
N THR A 154 23.53 -5.58 19.48
CA THR A 154 22.43 -6.01 18.60
C THR A 154 21.51 -4.87 18.17
N ALA A 155 21.70 -3.62 18.63
CA ALA A 155 20.80 -2.51 18.31
C ALA A 155 20.77 -2.15 16.82
N LYS A 156 21.93 -2.10 16.15
CA LYS A 156 21.99 -1.72 14.72
C LYS A 156 21.28 -2.74 13.82
N PRO A 157 21.55 -4.06 13.91
CA PRO A 157 20.82 -5.06 13.13
C PRO A 157 19.32 -5.07 13.43
N LEU A 158 18.92 -4.98 14.71
CA LEU A 158 17.52 -5.00 15.11
C LEU A 158 16.74 -3.81 14.55
N MET A 159 17.31 -2.60 14.66
CA MET A 159 16.69 -1.38 14.14
C MET A 159 16.57 -1.41 12.62
N THR A 160 17.62 -1.88 11.94
CA THR A 160 17.62 -2.05 10.48
C THR A 160 16.51 -3.02 10.05
N ALA A 161 16.43 -4.18 10.70
CA ALA A 161 15.39 -5.16 10.43
C ALA A 161 13.98 -4.62 10.71
N THR A 162 13.81 -3.83 11.78
CA THR A 162 12.55 -3.18 12.13
C THR A 162 12.10 -2.21 11.05
N ILE A 163 12.98 -1.30 10.60
CA ILE A 163 12.66 -0.35 9.54
C ILE A 163 12.26 -1.09 8.26
N VAL A 164 13.08 -2.05 7.82
CA VAL A 164 12.80 -2.81 6.59
C VAL A 164 11.48 -3.56 6.68
N LEU A 165 11.24 -4.29 7.77
CA LEU A 165 10.02 -5.06 7.97
C LEU A 165 8.78 -4.16 7.91
N TYR A 166 8.75 -3.08 8.67
CA TYR A 166 7.57 -2.23 8.76
C TYR A 166 7.37 -1.37 7.51
N VAL A 167 8.43 -0.91 6.82
CA VAL A 167 8.29 -0.31 5.48
C VAL A 167 7.64 -1.29 4.51
N LEU A 168 8.08 -2.54 4.48
CA LEU A 168 7.52 -3.56 3.58
C LEU A 168 6.07 -3.90 3.90
N LEU A 169 5.74 -4.10 5.19
CA LEU A 169 4.36 -4.37 5.62
C LEU A 169 3.45 -3.19 5.30
N GLY A 170 3.90 -1.97 5.56
CA GLY A 170 3.18 -0.75 5.22
C GLY A 170 2.98 -0.62 3.71
N PHE A 171 4.02 -0.89 2.92
CA PHE A 171 3.93 -0.87 1.46
C PHE A 171 2.90 -1.86 0.94
N VAL A 172 3.00 -3.12 1.33
CA VAL A 172 2.06 -4.17 0.88
C VAL A 172 0.64 -3.86 1.35
N GLY A 173 0.48 -3.44 2.61
CA GLY A 173 -0.81 -3.07 3.18
C GLY A 173 -1.45 -1.88 2.46
N GLY A 174 -0.70 -0.79 2.29
CA GLY A 174 -1.14 0.42 1.58
C GLY A 174 -1.45 0.17 0.11
N TYR A 175 -0.61 -0.62 -0.57
CA TYR A 175 -0.82 -1.01 -1.97
C TYR A 175 -2.07 -1.85 -2.14
N MET A 176 -2.24 -2.89 -1.33
CA MET A 176 -3.41 -3.76 -1.39
C MET A 176 -4.68 -2.99 -1.03
N ALA A 177 -4.65 -2.20 0.05
CA ALA A 177 -5.78 -1.39 0.45
C ALA A 177 -6.20 -0.44 -0.69
N THR A 178 -5.26 0.27 -1.29
CA THR A 178 -5.55 1.22 -2.38
C THR A 178 -6.06 0.49 -3.61
N ARG A 179 -5.37 -0.55 -4.06
CA ARG A 179 -5.75 -1.28 -5.28
C ARG A 179 -7.09 -2.00 -5.14
N LEU A 180 -7.50 -2.40 -3.93
CA LEU A 180 -8.73 -3.15 -3.71
C LEU A 180 -9.92 -2.25 -3.35
N TYR A 181 -9.74 -1.30 -2.44
CA TYR A 181 -10.82 -0.42 -2.00
C TYR A 181 -11.09 0.70 -2.99
N LEU A 182 -10.04 1.34 -3.55
CA LEU A 182 -10.23 2.44 -4.49
C LEU A 182 -10.84 1.89 -5.79
N SER A 183 -10.25 0.82 -6.37
CA SER A 183 -10.80 0.18 -7.58
C SER A 183 -12.23 -0.36 -7.38
N GLY A 184 -12.52 -0.91 -6.20
CA GLY A 184 -13.85 -1.44 -5.89
C GLY A 184 -14.92 -0.35 -5.78
N LYS A 185 -14.60 0.79 -5.14
CA LYS A 185 -15.54 1.91 -5.02
C LYS A 185 -15.80 2.62 -6.35
N PHE A 186 -14.80 2.71 -7.23
CA PHE A 186 -15.01 3.27 -8.57
C PHE A 186 -15.98 2.40 -9.40
N LEU A 187 -15.82 1.08 -9.37
CA LEU A 187 -16.75 0.15 -10.04
C LEU A 187 -18.19 0.26 -9.53
N GLN A 188 -18.40 0.57 -8.25
CA GLN A 188 -19.73 0.74 -7.68
C GLN A 188 -20.35 2.08 -8.08
N ALA A 189 -19.58 3.17 -8.01
CA ALA A 189 -20.01 4.50 -8.42
C ALA A 189 -20.40 4.52 -9.92
N ASP A 190 -19.63 3.84 -10.77
CA ASP A 190 -19.92 3.77 -12.20
C ASP A 190 -21.24 3.04 -12.50
N LYS A 191 -21.51 1.92 -11.79
CA LYS A 191 -22.78 1.18 -11.91
C LYS A 191 -23.98 2.01 -11.47
N GLU A 192 -23.83 2.82 -10.44
CA GLU A 192 -24.89 3.71 -9.97
C GLU A 192 -25.21 4.81 -10.99
N ILE A 193 -24.18 5.36 -11.65
CA ILE A 193 -24.36 6.35 -12.72
C ILE A 193 -25.04 5.72 -13.94
N GLU A 194 -24.62 4.51 -14.34
CA GLU A 194 -25.23 3.79 -15.47
C GLU A 194 -26.70 3.46 -15.22
N ASN A 195 -27.03 2.96 -14.02
CA ASN A 195 -28.40 2.66 -13.61
C ASN A 195 -29.30 3.91 -13.53
N ASN A 196 -28.76 5.05 -13.10
CA ASN A 196 -29.52 6.31 -13.05
C ASN A 196 -29.83 6.86 -14.46
N ASN A 197 -28.91 6.70 -15.41
CA ASN A 197 -29.11 7.14 -16.80
C ASN A 197 -30.05 6.22 -17.59
N SER A 198 -30.18 4.93 -17.22
CA SER A 198 -31.12 3.99 -17.87
C SER A 198 -32.57 4.13 -17.41
N ASN A 199 -32.81 4.85 -16.31
CA ASN A 199 -34.15 5.07 -15.73
C ASN A 199 -34.77 6.43 -16.11
N GLN A 200 -34.09 7.21 -16.96
CA GLN A 200 -34.59 8.45 -17.59
C GLN A 200 -34.88 8.21 -19.07
#